data_AF-A0A3M1G0U3-F1
#
_entry.id   AF-A0A3M1G0U3-F1
#
_cell.length_a   1.000
_cell.length_b   1.000
_cell.length_c   1.000
_cell.angle_alpha   90.00
_cell.angle_beta   90.00
_cell.angle_gamma   90.00
#
_symmetry.space_group_name_H-M   'P 1'
#
loop_
_entity.id
_entity.type
_entity.pdbx_description
1 polymer ?
#
loop_
_entity_poly.entity_id
_entity_poly.type
_entity_poly.pdbx_seq_one_letter_code
_entity_poly.pdbx_strand_id
1 'polypeptide(L)'
;MSRSNALVLPFSDIRATDLPLVGGKGANLGEMAAAGFPVPPGFCLTTAAFRRFMAGSTDAEQVYALLETVTTESLDAVREVGPRVRETL
;
A
#
# COMPACT_ATOMS: atom_id res chain seq x y z
N MET A 1 13.32 -2.66 -17.31
CA MET A 1 12.51 -3.24 -16.21
C MET A 1 11.06 -2.82 -16.42
N SER A 2 10.10 -3.75 -16.33
CA SER A 2 8.68 -3.38 -16.42
C SER A 2 8.32 -2.47 -15.25
N ARG A 3 7.60 -1.37 -15.53
CA ARG A 3 7.09 -0.41 -14.55
C ARG A 3 6.26 -1.08 -13.45
N SER A 4 5.62 -2.21 -13.78
CA SER A 4 4.84 -3.06 -12.86
C SER A 4 5.65 -3.65 -11.70
N ASN A 5 6.98 -3.76 -11.83
CA ASN A 5 7.88 -4.33 -10.81
C ASN A 5 8.70 -3.24 -10.10
N ALA A 6 8.50 -1.97 -10.42
CA ALA A 6 9.18 -0.88 -9.71
C ALA A 6 8.72 -0.88 -8.25
N LEU A 7 9.65 -0.86 -7.29
CA LEU A 7 9.32 -0.82 -5.86
C LEU A 7 9.02 0.61 -5.38
N VAL A 8 9.56 1.59 -6.07
CA VAL A 8 9.41 3.02 -5.79
C VAL A 8 9.10 3.76 -7.08
N LEU A 9 8.22 4.75 -7.02
CA LEU A 9 7.96 5.70 -8.09
C LEU A 9 8.05 7.14 -7.56
N PRO A 10 8.94 7.99 -8.09
CA PRO A 10 8.96 9.42 -7.79
C PRO A 10 7.63 10.08 -8.17
N PHE A 11 7.19 11.09 -7.42
CA PHE A 11 5.95 11.82 -7.75
C PHE A 11 5.97 12.43 -9.15
N SER A 12 7.15 12.89 -9.62
CA SER A 12 7.34 13.42 -10.98
C SER A 12 6.97 12.43 -12.09
N ASP A 13 7.06 11.13 -11.79
CA ASP A 13 6.93 10.06 -12.77
C ASP A 13 5.54 9.40 -12.70
N ILE A 14 4.79 9.61 -11.62
CA ILE A 14 3.46 9.02 -11.44
C ILE A 14 2.43 9.72 -12.34
N ARG A 15 1.57 8.92 -12.98
CA ARG A 15 0.39 9.38 -13.72
C ARG A 15 -0.86 8.67 -13.23
N ALA A 16 -2.04 9.14 -13.63
CA ALA A 16 -3.34 8.57 -13.27
C ALA A 16 -3.45 7.07 -13.61
N THR A 17 -2.77 6.62 -14.67
CA THR A 17 -2.69 5.21 -15.06
C THR A 17 -1.95 4.33 -14.05
N ASP A 18 -1.16 4.90 -13.16
CA ASP A 18 -0.41 4.18 -12.13
C ASP A 18 -1.23 3.95 -10.84
N LEU A 19 -2.53 4.28 -10.83
CA LEU A 19 -3.42 4.06 -9.68
C LEU A 19 -3.33 2.63 -9.07
N PRO A 20 -3.22 1.54 -9.86
CA PRO A 20 -3.02 0.19 -9.30
C PRO A 20 -1.66 -0.01 -8.61
N LEU A 21 -0.67 0.82 -8.91
CA LEU A 21 0.68 0.76 -8.36
C LEU A 21 0.84 1.63 -7.12
N VAL A 22 0.18 2.79 -7.04
CA VAL A 22 0.43 3.78 -5.97
C VAL A 22 -0.82 4.17 -5.16
N GLY A 23 -1.99 3.65 -5.54
CA GLY A 23 -3.27 4.01 -4.94
C GLY A 23 -3.75 5.43 -5.28
N GLY A 24 -4.96 5.79 -4.84
CA GLY A 24 -5.58 7.06 -5.19
C GLY A 24 -4.82 8.29 -4.69
N LYS A 25 -4.22 8.23 -3.50
CA LYS A 25 -3.44 9.35 -2.94
C LYS A 25 -2.16 9.61 -3.74
N GLY A 26 -1.40 8.55 -4.04
CA GLY A 26 -0.17 8.64 -4.82
C GLY A 26 -0.43 9.13 -6.24
N ALA A 27 -1.49 8.62 -6.88
CA ALA A 27 -1.90 9.05 -8.21
C ALA A 27 -2.23 10.55 -8.25
N ASN A 28 -3.00 11.04 -7.28
CA ASN A 28 -3.34 12.47 -7.20
C ASN A 28 -2.10 13.36 -6.96
N LEU A 29 -1.17 12.93 -6.10
CA LEU A 29 0.11 13.65 -5.89
C LEU A 29 0.93 13.71 -7.18
N GLY A 30 0.96 12.63 -7.96
CA GLY A 30 1.63 12.58 -9.26
C GLY A 30 1.01 13.51 -10.29
N GLU A 31 -0.32 13.53 -10.39
CA GLU A 31 -1.03 14.44 -11.29
C GLU A 31 -0.82 15.91 -10.89
N MET A 32 -0.86 16.25 -9.61
CA MET A 32 -0.55 17.61 -9.14
C MET A 32 0.89 18.02 -9.46
N ALA A 33 1.85 17.12 -9.25
CA ALA A 33 3.25 17.37 -9.59
C ALA A 33 3.44 17.57 -11.10
N ALA A 34 2.79 16.73 -11.93
CA ALA A 34 2.82 16.85 -13.39
C ALA A 34 2.16 18.13 -13.90
N ALA A 35 1.12 18.61 -13.20
CA ALA A 35 0.45 19.88 -13.49
C ALA A 35 1.19 21.12 -12.97
N GLY A 36 2.36 20.96 -12.33
CA GLY A 36 3.21 22.06 -11.88
C GLY A 36 2.77 22.71 -10.55
N PHE A 37 1.89 22.06 -9.78
CA PHE A 37 1.60 22.51 -8.42
C PHE A 37 2.82 22.30 -7.51
N PRO A 38 2.98 23.10 -6.45
CA PRO A 38 4.10 22.99 -5.51
C PRO A 38 3.95 21.76 -4.60
N VAL A 39 4.18 20.57 -5.17
CA VAL A 39 4.24 19.31 -4.43
C VAL A 39 5.67 19.12 -3.91
N PRO A 40 5.88 18.90 -2.61
CA PRO A 40 7.21 18.60 -2.08
C PRO A 40 7.82 17.38 -2.78
N PRO A 41 9.15 17.36 -3.02
CA PRO A 41 9.83 16.20 -3.58
C PRO A 41 9.56 14.94 -2.75
N GLY A 42 9.23 13.83 -3.42
CA GLY A 42 8.87 12.59 -2.75
C GLY A 42 8.59 11.46 -3.73
N PHE A 43 8.22 10.31 -3.18
CA PHE A 43 7.95 9.09 -3.93
C PHE A 43 6.89 8.24 -3.24
N CYS A 44 6.29 7.31 -3.99
CA CYS A 44 5.43 6.26 -3.46
C CYS A 44 6.17 4.93 -3.42
N LEU A 45 6.03 4.21 -2.31
CA LEU A 45 6.20 2.75 -2.31
C LEU A 45 5.05 2.13 -3.09
N THR A 46 5.36 1.26 -4.03
CA THR A 46 4.33 0.67 -4.89
C THR A 46 3.65 -0.53 -4.24
N THR A 47 2.52 -0.95 -4.80
CA THR A 47 1.87 -2.21 -4.43
C THR A 47 2.78 -3.42 -4.72
N ALA A 48 3.72 -3.32 -5.67
CA ALA A 48 4.74 -4.35 -5.89
C ALA A 48 5.72 -4.46 -4.71
N ALA A 49 6.11 -3.33 -4.10
CA ALA A 49 6.91 -3.33 -2.88
C ALA A 49 6.18 -4.00 -1.72
N PHE A 50 4.91 -3.66 -1.51
CA PHE A 50 4.10 -4.28 -0.47
C PHE A 50 3.94 -5.79 -0.68
N ARG A 51 3.62 -6.25 -1.91
CA ARG A 51 3.52 -7.69 -2.23
C ARG A 51 4.84 -8.41 -1.95
N ARG A 52 5.97 -7.81 -2.29
CA ARG A 52 7.29 -8.38 -2.03
C ARG A 52 7.61 -8.46 -0.54
N PHE A 53 7.23 -7.44 0.23
CA PHE A 53 7.35 -7.45 1.69
C PHE A 53 6.52 -8.59 2.30
N MET A 54 5.23 -8.68 1.95
CA MET A 54 4.35 -9.72 2.48
C MET A 54 4.82 -11.13 2.09
N ALA A 55 5.24 -11.34 0.84
CA ALA A 55 5.74 -12.65 0.39
C ALA A 55 7.06 -13.08 1.07
N GLY A 56 7.81 -12.12 1.62
CA GLY A 56 9.05 -12.38 2.37
C GLY A 56 8.86 -12.47 3.88
N SER A 57 7.68 -12.16 4.41
CA SER A 57 7.40 -12.21 5.85
C SER A 57 7.01 -13.63 6.26
N THR A 58 7.65 -14.15 7.31
CA THR A 58 7.27 -15.44 7.92
C THR A 58 5.92 -15.39 8.61
N ASP A 59 5.44 -14.19 8.93
CA ASP A 59 4.26 -13.97 9.75
C ASP A 59 3.03 -13.58 8.93
N ALA A 60 3.19 -13.43 7.61
CA ALA A 60 2.10 -13.08 6.68
C ALA A 60 0.92 -14.06 6.76
N GLU A 61 1.21 -15.37 6.79
CA GLU A 61 0.19 -16.42 6.92
C GLU A 61 -0.59 -16.30 8.25
N GLN A 62 0.09 -15.96 9.34
CA GLN A 62 -0.55 -15.75 10.64
C GLN A 62 -1.49 -14.54 10.61
N VAL A 63 -1.08 -13.46 9.95
CA VAL A 63 -1.93 -12.28 9.77
C VAL A 63 -3.18 -12.62 8.97
N TYR A 64 -3.06 -13.36 7.86
CA TYR A 64 -4.22 -13.76 7.07
C TYR A 64 -5.16 -14.67 7.86
N ALA A 65 -4.64 -15.66 8.58
CA ALA A 65 -5.45 -16.52 9.45
C ALA A 65 -6.20 -15.73 10.54
N LEU A 66 -5.57 -14.71 11.13
CA LEU A 66 -6.25 -13.83 12.09
C LEU A 66 -7.37 -13.03 11.42
N LEU A 67 -7.13 -12.47 10.24
CA LEU A 67 -8.14 -11.69 9.51
C LEU A 67 -9.34 -12.53 9.07
N GLU A 68 -9.15 -13.81 8.74
CA GLU A 68 -10.24 -14.75 8.40
C GLU A 68 -11.22 -15.00 9.55
N THR A 69 -10.79 -14.79 10.80
CA THR A 69 -11.68 -14.89 11.97
C THR A 69 -12.59 -13.68 12.16
N VAL A 70 -12.34 -12.57 11.46
CA VAL A 70 -13.06 -11.31 11.63
C VAL A 70 -14.22 -11.22 10.64
N THR A 71 -15.44 -11.02 11.14
CA THR A 71 -16.61 -10.73 10.31
C THR A 71 -16.89 -9.23 10.25
N THR A 72 -17.50 -8.77 9.17
CA THR A 72 -17.85 -7.35 8.98
C THR A 72 -18.91 -6.83 9.96
N GLU A 73 -19.60 -7.73 10.66
CA GLU A 73 -20.67 -7.40 11.60
C GLU A 73 -20.16 -7.28 13.05
N SER A 74 -18.92 -7.70 13.33
CA SER A 74 -18.36 -7.71 14.68
C SER A 74 -17.29 -6.64 14.88
N LEU A 75 -17.69 -5.50 15.44
CA LEU A 75 -16.75 -4.44 15.82
C LEU A 75 -15.79 -4.88 16.93
N ASP A 76 -16.22 -5.76 17.82
CA ASP A 76 -15.37 -6.26 18.90
C ASP A 76 -14.25 -7.14 18.36
N ALA A 77 -14.55 -8.03 17.40
CA ALA A 77 -13.52 -8.83 16.72
C ALA A 77 -12.51 -7.94 15.98
N VAL A 78 -12.96 -6.88 15.30
CA VAL A 78 -12.06 -5.91 14.64
C VAL A 78 -11.14 -5.23 15.65
N ARG A 79 -11.69 -4.83 16.82
CA ARG A 79 -10.92 -4.15 17.88
C ARG A 79 -9.90 -5.06 18.55
N GLU A 80 -10.19 -6.35 18.65
CA GLU A 80 -9.26 -7.35 19.20
C GLU A 80 -8.17 -7.73 18.20
N VAL A 81 -8.53 -8.02 16.95
CA VAL A 81 -7.59 -8.53 15.94
C VAL A 81 -6.72 -7.43 15.34
N GLY A 82 -7.24 -6.22 15.17
CA GLY A 82 -6.52 -5.11 14.54
C GLY A 82 -5.17 -4.77 15.19
N PRO A 83 -5.06 -4.65 16.53
CA PRO A 83 -3.78 -4.49 17.21
C PRO A 83 -2.80 -5.63 16.96
N ARG A 84 -3.28 -6.88 17.03
CA ARG A 84 -2.44 -8.08 16.84
C ARG A 84 -1.82 -8.12 15.45
N VAL A 85 -2.59 -7.77 14.42
CA VAL A 85 -2.07 -7.66 13.04
C VAL A 85 -0.97 -6.61 12.93
N ARG A 86 -1.11 -5.45 13.59
CA ARG A 86 -0.10 -4.37 13.56
C ARG A 86 1.17 -4.69 14.33
N GLU A 87 1.11 -5.54 15.35
CA GLU A 87 2.29 -5.96 16.12
C GLU A 87 3.05 -7.10 15.43
N THR A 88 2.40 -7.80 14.51
CA THR A 88 2.95 -8.95 13.78
C THR A 88 3.70 -8.54 12.50
N LEU A 89 3.36 -7.39 11.90
CA LEU A 89 3.97 -6.85 10.68
C LEU A 89 4.93 -5.70 10.97
#